data_AF-A0A9E2ZZ26-F1
#
_entry.id   AF-A0A9E2ZZ26-F1
#
_cell.length_a   1.000
_cell.length_b   1.000
_cell.length_c   1.000
_cell.angle_alpha   90.00
_cell.angle_beta   90.00
_cell.angle_gamma   90.00
#
_symmetry.space_group_name_H-M   'P 1'
#
loop_
_entity.id
_entity.type
_entity.pdbx_description
1 polymer ?
#
loop_
_entity_poly.entity_id
_entity_poly.type
_entity_poly.pdbx_seq_one_letter_code
_entity_poly.pdbx_strand_id
1 'polypeptide(L)'
;MIFYSWTAFSGGACQCRRREAAPVGTTAAVAMGITDDRARAMRAGEEILASGAAIVVLIEAVRPGMAAQSLTPCYVRAGVGWLGRRTPAGRVSWTRFFAEGDKDGPRRPGRMAP
;
A
#
# COMPACT_ATOMS: atom_id res chain seq x y z
N MET A 1 12.05 -9.76 10.06
CA MET A 1 12.37 -8.97 8.86
C MET A 1 11.13 -8.18 8.46
N ILE A 2 11.29 -6.91 8.07
CA ILE A 2 10.19 -6.03 7.61
C ILE A 2 10.49 -5.65 6.17
N PHE A 3 9.44 -5.65 5.33
CA PHE A 3 9.47 -5.11 3.98
C PHE A 3 8.47 -3.95 3.88
N TYR A 4 8.55 -3.22 2.78
CA TYR A 4 7.69 -2.10 2.43
C TYR A 4 7.06 -2.41 1.09
N SER A 5 5.78 -2.79 1.10
CA SER A 5 4.99 -2.83 -0.12
C SER A 5 4.57 -1.40 -0.46
N TRP A 6 4.58 -1.06 -1.74
CA TRP A 6 4.09 0.23 -2.20
C TRP A 6 3.21 0.07 -3.43
N THR A 7 2.18 0.89 -3.52
CA THR A 7 1.22 0.91 -4.62
C THR A 7 0.86 2.35 -4.95
N ALA A 8 0.99 2.70 -6.22
CA ALA A 8 0.62 4.00 -6.77
C ALA A 8 -0.75 3.90 -7.46
N PHE A 9 -1.63 4.86 -7.19
CA PHE A 9 -3.00 4.88 -7.69
C PHE A 9 -3.25 6.12 -8.55
N SER A 10 -3.84 5.92 -9.72
CA SER A 10 -4.39 7.01 -10.52
C SER A 10 -5.76 7.42 -10.01
N GLY A 11 -6.05 8.71 -10.12
CA GLY A 11 -7.37 9.25 -9.86
C GLY A 11 -8.15 9.23 -11.15
N GLY A 12 -9.24 8.47 -11.20
CA GLY A 12 -10.16 8.56 -12.33
C GLY A 12 -10.85 9.92 -12.32
N ALA A 13 -10.54 10.78 -13.28
CA ALA A 13 -11.40 11.89 -13.66
C ALA A 13 -11.44 12.03 -15.20
N CYS A 14 -12.64 11.81 -15.76
CA CYS A 14 -13.10 12.17 -17.09
C CYS A 14 -12.21 11.82 -18.30
N GLN A 15 -12.43 10.65 -18.90
CA GLN A 15 -12.20 10.47 -20.33
C GLN A 15 -13.46 10.90 -21.11
N CYS A 16 -13.39 12.04 -21.79
CA CYS A 16 -14.32 12.38 -22.87
C CYS A 16 -14.08 11.45 -24.08
N ARG A 17 -14.45 10.17 -23.99
CA ARG A 17 -14.77 9.35 -25.18
C ARG A 17 -15.56 8.09 -24.81
N ARG A 18 -16.84 8.13 -25.16
CA ARG A 18 -17.75 7.01 -25.48
C ARG A 18 -18.18 6.10 -24.30
N ARG A 19 -19.50 6.16 -24.04
CA ARG A 19 -20.33 5.37 -23.11
C ARG A 19 -19.81 3.95 -22.85
N GLU A 20 -19.47 3.69 -21.59
CA GLU A 20 -20.02 2.57 -20.83
C GLU A 20 -19.96 2.94 -19.34
N ALA A 21 -21.01 2.65 -18.58
CA ALA A 21 -21.15 3.08 -17.19
C ALA A 21 -20.13 2.33 -16.30
N ALA A 22 -18.95 2.92 -16.11
CA ALA A 22 -17.99 2.42 -15.14
C ALA A 22 -18.52 2.65 -13.71
N PRO A 23 -18.50 1.64 -12.82
CA PRO A 23 -18.98 1.78 -11.47
C PRO A 23 -18.04 2.71 -10.67
N VAL A 24 -18.63 3.47 -9.74
CA VAL A 24 -18.04 4.27 -8.65
C VAL A 24 -16.51 4.29 -8.65
N GLY A 25 -15.93 5.41 -9.13
CA GLY A 25 -14.57 5.89 -8.87
C GLY A 25 -13.51 4.82 -8.58
N THR A 26 -13.21 3.94 -9.53
CA THR A 26 -12.14 2.95 -9.36
C THR A 26 -10.79 3.66 -9.47
N THR A 27 -10.07 3.79 -8.35
CA THR A 27 -8.65 4.18 -8.37
C THR A 27 -7.83 2.99 -8.86
N ALA A 28 -7.38 3.04 -10.11
CA ALA A 28 -6.59 1.95 -10.68
C ALA A 28 -5.15 2.03 -10.19
N ALA A 29 -4.59 0.90 -9.74
CA ALA A 29 -3.16 0.81 -9.46
C ALA A 29 -2.39 0.94 -10.79
N VAL A 30 -1.45 1.87 -10.84
CA VAL A 30 -0.64 2.15 -12.05
C VAL A 30 0.80 1.64 -11.92
N ALA A 31 1.28 1.47 -10.69
CA ALA A 31 2.58 0.89 -10.39
C ALA A 31 2.57 0.31 -8.98
N MET A 32 3.36 -0.74 -8.75
CA MET A 32 3.51 -1.34 -7.44
C MET A 32 4.84 -2.06 -7.29
N GLY A 33 5.26 -2.30 -6.06
CA GLY A 33 6.46 -3.06 -5.78
C GLY A 33 6.66 -3.38 -4.31
N ILE A 34 7.75 -4.07 -4.01
CA ILE A 34 8.17 -4.40 -2.66
C ILE A 34 9.67 -4.19 -2.50
N THR A 35 10.10 -3.69 -1.35
CA THR A 35 11.51 -3.48 -1.02
C THR A 35 11.72 -3.60 0.49
N ASP A 36 12.93 -3.92 0.91
CA ASP A 36 13.38 -3.90 2.30
C ASP A 36 13.79 -2.50 2.80
N ASP A 37 13.86 -1.50 1.91
CA ASP A 37 14.24 -0.12 2.23
C ASP A 37 13.07 0.86 2.06
N ARG A 38 12.60 1.42 3.19
CA ARG A 38 11.53 2.43 3.21
C ARG A 38 11.85 3.62 2.31
N ALA A 39 13.08 4.13 2.34
CA ALA A 39 13.47 5.31 1.58
C ALA A 39 13.41 5.02 0.07
N ARG A 40 13.74 3.79 -0.34
CA ARG A 40 13.60 3.35 -1.73
C ARG A 40 12.14 3.29 -2.18
N ALA A 41 11.25 2.77 -1.33
CA ALA A 41 9.81 2.79 -1.59
C ALA A 41 9.26 4.21 -1.73
N MET A 42 9.69 5.13 -0.85
CA MET A 42 9.30 6.54 -0.90
C MET A 42 9.79 7.23 -2.18
N ARG A 43 11.06 7.05 -2.58
CA ARG A 43 11.61 7.60 -3.82
C ARG A 43 10.84 7.11 -5.06
N ALA A 44 10.58 5.81 -5.15
CA ALA A 44 9.79 5.25 -6.26
C ALA A 44 8.38 5.86 -6.31
N GLY A 45 7.73 6.03 -5.15
CA GLY A 45 6.45 6.73 -5.06
C GLY A 45 6.52 8.19 -5.51
N GLU A 46 7.56 8.91 -5.09
CA GLU A 46 7.80 10.31 -5.47
C GLU A 46 8.00 10.47 -6.98
N GLU A 47 8.76 9.58 -7.62
CA GLU A 47 8.97 9.59 -9.08
C GLU A 47 7.65 9.41 -9.84
N ILE A 48 6.80 8.46 -9.41
CA ILE A 48 5.50 8.22 -10.05
C ILE A 48 4.51 9.37 -9.80
N LEU A 49 4.54 9.98 -8.62
CA LEU A 49 3.77 11.20 -8.35
C LEU A 49 4.28 12.36 -9.21
N ALA A 50 5.59 12.55 -9.30
CA ALA A 50 6.21 13.62 -10.07
C ALA A 50 5.87 13.55 -11.57
N SER A 51 5.77 12.36 -12.14
CA SER A 51 5.36 12.15 -13.54
C SER A 51 3.87 12.41 -13.79
N GLY A 52 3.05 12.49 -12.75
CA GLY A 52 1.60 12.68 -12.86
C GLY A 52 0.83 11.39 -13.18
N ALA A 53 1.50 10.26 -13.26
CA ALA A 53 0.86 8.96 -13.50
C ALA A 53 -0.02 8.51 -12.31
N ALA A 54 0.32 8.95 -11.09
CA ALA A 54 -0.48 8.72 -9.89
C ALA A 54 -0.85 10.02 -9.17
N ILE A 55 -1.96 9.98 -8.44
CA ILE A 55 -2.37 11.07 -7.53
C ILE A 55 -2.04 10.75 -6.07
N VAL A 56 -1.92 9.46 -5.75
CA VAL A 56 -1.73 8.93 -4.40
C VAL A 56 -0.78 7.75 -4.47
N VAL A 57 0.11 7.63 -3.48
CA VAL A 57 0.92 6.44 -3.24
C VAL A 57 0.67 5.94 -1.83
N LEU A 58 0.44 4.64 -1.69
CA LEU A 58 0.35 3.96 -0.40
C LEU A 58 1.62 3.14 -0.20
N ILE A 59 2.23 3.26 0.97
CA ILE A 59 3.33 2.39 1.41
C ILE A 59 2.89 1.71 2.70
N GLU A 60 3.02 0.39 2.78
CA GLU A 60 2.69 -0.37 3.98
C GLU A 60 3.90 -1.18 4.43
N ALA A 61 4.22 -1.13 5.72
CA ALA A 61 5.16 -2.08 6.28
C ALA A 61 4.49 -3.46 6.35
N VAL A 62 5.17 -4.48 5.84
CA VAL A 62 4.69 -5.85 5.78
C VAL A 62 5.73 -6.82 6.31
N ARG A 63 5.27 -7.99 6.76
CA ARG A 63 6.12 -9.10 7.19
C ARG A 63 5.83 -10.31 6.30
N PRO A 64 6.81 -11.18 6.03
CA PRO A 64 6.52 -12.50 5.48
C PRO A 64 5.55 -13.22 6.42
N GLY A 65 4.56 -13.87 5.82
CA GLY A 65 3.57 -14.69 6.50
C GLY A 65 3.20 -15.89 5.63
N MET A 66 2.29 -16.70 6.14
CA MET A 66 1.72 -17.85 5.44
C MET A 66 0.22 -17.71 5.46
N ALA A 67 -0.43 -17.84 4.31
CA ALA A 67 -1.88 -17.86 4.26
C ALA A 67 -2.41 -19.12 4.97
N ALA A 68 -3.26 -18.94 5.98
CA ALA A 68 -3.66 -20.01 6.89
C ALA A 68 -4.31 -21.22 6.21
N GLN A 69 -5.00 -21.02 5.08
CA GLN A 69 -5.76 -22.07 4.41
C GLN A 69 -4.97 -22.79 3.32
N SER A 70 -4.03 -22.11 2.67
CA SER A 70 -3.31 -22.63 1.49
C SER A 70 -1.83 -22.92 1.77
N LEU A 71 -1.30 -22.46 2.91
CA LEU A 71 0.13 -22.50 3.23
C LEU A 71 1.00 -21.89 2.12
N THR A 72 0.46 -20.92 1.38
CA THR A 72 1.23 -20.17 0.39
C THR A 72 1.96 -19.01 1.09
N PRO A 73 3.26 -18.79 0.79
CA PRO A 73 3.96 -17.59 1.26
C PRO A 73 3.22 -16.32 0.86
N CYS A 74 3.07 -15.39 1.80
CA CYS A 74 2.41 -14.12 1.57
C CYS A 74 3.07 -12.99 2.39
N TYR A 75 2.57 -11.77 2.21
CA TYR A 75 2.96 -10.62 3.02
C TYR A 75 1.77 -10.14 3.84
N VAL A 76 1.97 -10.04 5.16
CA VAL A 76 0.95 -9.57 6.12
C VAL A 76 1.28 -8.16 6.59
N ARG A 77 0.25 -7.31 6.73
CA ARG A 77 0.42 -5.93 7.18
C ARG A 77 0.96 -5.89 8.60
N ALA A 78 2.04 -5.13 8.80
CA ALA A 78 2.65 -4.93 10.11
C ALA A 78 1.95 -3.83 10.93
N GLY A 79 1.00 -3.10 10.33
CA GLY A 79 0.15 -2.11 11.01
C GLY A 79 0.64 -0.66 10.94
N VAL A 80 1.67 -0.37 10.13
CA VAL A 80 2.12 1.00 9.87
C VAL A 80 2.21 1.25 8.37
N GLY A 81 1.79 2.43 7.93
CA GLY A 81 1.88 2.84 6.54
C GLY A 81 2.08 4.34 6.36
N TRP A 82 2.29 4.73 5.11
CA TRP A 82 2.50 6.10 4.67
C TRP A 82 1.69 6.38 3.42
N LEU A 83 1.05 7.55 3.40
CA LEU A 83 0.26 8.03 2.27
C LEU A 83 0.99 9.22 1.65
N GLY A 84 1.45 9.05 0.42
CA GLY A 84 2.11 10.07 -0.39
C GLY A 84 1.12 10.78 -1.31
N ARG A 85 1.14 12.12 -1.31
CA ARG A 85 0.34 12.96 -2.23
C ARG A 85 1.14 14.15 -2.69
N ARG A 86 0.89 14.63 -3.91
CA ARG A 86 1.42 15.92 -4.34
C ARG A 86 0.69 17.06 -3.63
N THR A 87 1.46 18.02 -3.16
CA THR A 87 0.98 19.30 -2.66
C THR A 87 0.80 20.28 -3.81
N PRO A 88 0.00 21.36 -3.64
CA PRO A 88 -0.11 22.42 -4.64
C PRO A 88 1.23 23.07 -5.02
N ALA A 89 2.21 23.04 -4.10
CA ALA A 89 3.58 23.53 -4.34
C ALA A 89 4.44 22.55 -5.16
N GLY A 90 3.86 21.46 -5.69
CA GLY A 90 4.54 20.47 -6.53
C GLY A 90 5.41 19.47 -5.76
N ARG A 91 5.58 19.64 -4.44
CA ARG A 91 6.30 18.69 -3.55
C ARG A 91 5.41 17.54 -3.14
N VAL A 92 5.99 16.40 -2.76
CA VAL A 92 5.25 15.28 -2.17
C VAL A 92 5.18 15.45 -0.66
N SER A 93 3.99 15.33 -0.08
CA SER A 93 3.80 15.18 1.36
C SER A 93 3.52 13.72 1.70
N TRP A 94 4.06 13.29 2.84
CA TRP A 94 3.89 11.95 3.36
C TRP A 94 3.18 12.00 4.71
N THR A 95 1.99 11.40 4.79
CA THR A 95 1.25 11.27 6.04
C THR A 95 1.39 9.84 6.55
N ARG A 96 1.97 9.68 7.73
CA ARG A 96 2.04 8.37 8.40
C ARG A 96 0.68 8.03 8.99
N PHE A 97 0.25 6.78 8.85
CA PHE A 97 -0.95 6.25 9.48
C PHE A 97 -0.68 4.87 10.09
N PHE A 98 -1.57 4.46 10.98
CA PHE A 98 -1.58 3.12 11.56
C PHE A 98 -2.80 2.39 11.02
N ALA A 99 -2.58 1.20 10.46
CA ALA A 99 -3.65 0.31 10.04
C ALA A 99 -3.69 -0.85 11.03
N GLU A 100 -4.85 -1.50 11.12
CA GLU A 100 -4.94 -2.74 11.88
C GLU A 100 -3.99 -3.76 11.24
N GLY A 101 -2.94 -4.15 11.97
CA GLY A 101 -2.06 -5.24 11.56
C GLY A 101 -2.81 -6.56 11.65
N ASP A 102 -2.31 -7.59 10.98
CA ASP A 102 -2.87 -8.93 11.12
C ASP A 102 -2.92 -9.34 12.61
N LYS A 103 -4.14 -9.51 13.13
CA LYS A 103 -4.40 -9.93 14.52
C LYS A 103 -4.18 -11.43 14.72
N ASP A 104 -4.06 -12.20 13.65
CA ASP A 104 -3.93 -13.67 13.66
C ASP A 104 -2.46 -14.14 13.56
N GLY A 105 -1.49 -13.27 13.86
CA GLY A 105 -0.16 -13.73 14.25
C GLY A 105 -0.26 -14.81 15.34
N PRO A 106 0.62 -15.84 15.35
CA PRO A 106 0.39 -17.07 16.11
C PRO A 106 -0.01 -16.74 17.53
N ARG A 107 -1.23 -17.15 17.91
CA ARG A 107 -1.71 -17.11 19.29
C ARG A 107 -0.59 -17.72 20.13
N ARG A 108 -0.11 -16.97 21.13
CA ARG A 108 0.87 -17.49 22.10
C ARG A 108 0.43 -18.90 22.52
N PRO A 109 1.33 -19.90 22.52
CA PRO A 109 0.99 -21.25 22.92
C PRO A 109 0.20 -21.19 24.22
N GLY A 110 -0.97 -21.85 24.21
CA GLY A 110 -1.96 -21.74 25.25
C GLY A 110 -1.32 -21.85 26.63
N ARG A 111 -1.64 -20.89 27.50
CA ARG A 111 -1.49 -21.09 28.93
C ARG A 111 -2.48 -22.21 29.28
N MET A 112 -2.01 -23.46 29.33
CA MET A 112 -2.73 -24.51 30.05
C MET A 112 -2.82 -24.00 31.49
N ALA A 113 -4.03 -23.60 31.88
CA ALA A 113 -4.33 -23.36 33.28
C ALA A 113 -4.29 -24.71 34.01
N PRO A 114 -3.82 -24.73 35.26
CA PRO A 114 -3.72 -25.96 36.07
C PRO A 114 -5.09 -26.56 36.37
#